data_AF-A0A673FPJ3-F1
#
_entry.id   AF-A0A673FPJ3-F1
#
_cell.length_a   1.000
_cell.length_b   1.000
_cell.length_c   1.000
_cell.angle_alpha   90.00
_cell.angle_beta   90.00
_cell.angle_gamma   90.00
#
_symmetry.space_group_name_H-M   'P 1'
#
loop_
_entity.id
_entity.type
_entity.pdbx_description
1 polymer ?
#
loop_
_entity_poly.entity_id
_entity_poly.type
_entity_poly.pdbx_seq_one_letter_code
_entity_poly.pdbx_strand_id
1 'polypeptide(L)'
;MGKILDDVVDSGGIEVIIQNESDKTAPRCPHGPALLFEKTGNGEEEGRRFYACSACRDRKDCNFFQWADEKISEARMLAREEHNRSKMPLFSHQEYCSREFVSLPLEQRRFCVDCQLLILPGESQFCLLTARAPKVTQRCFKRVRHSF
;
A
#
# COMPACT_ATOMS: atom_id res chain seq x y z
N MET A 1 10.49 1.32 55.84
CA MET A 1 10.86 1.91 54.54
C MET A 1 11.44 0.82 53.64
N GLY A 2 10.63 0.19 52.80
CA GLY A 2 11.11 -0.67 51.71
C GLY A 2 10.78 0.02 50.41
N LYS A 3 11.79 0.40 49.63
CA LYS A 3 11.62 1.10 48.35
C LYS A 3 11.08 0.09 47.33
N ILE A 4 9.94 0.41 46.74
CA ILE A 4 9.44 -0.17 45.50
C ILE A 4 10.47 0.17 44.43
N LEU A 5 11.14 -0.83 43.83
CA LEU A 5 11.75 -0.63 42.53
C LEU A 5 10.60 -0.71 41.53
N ASP A 6 10.30 0.41 40.90
CA ASP A 6 9.47 0.43 39.72
C ASP A 6 10.22 -0.33 38.62
N ASP A 7 9.78 -1.56 38.34
CA ASP A 7 10.14 -2.27 37.12
C ASP A 7 9.59 -1.47 35.93
N VAL A 8 10.41 -0.53 35.43
CA VAL A 8 10.21 0.05 34.11
C VAL A 8 10.40 -1.08 33.11
N VAL A 9 9.29 -1.74 32.76
CA VAL A 9 9.22 -2.55 31.54
C VAL A 9 9.42 -1.58 30.38
N ASP A 10 10.68 -1.38 30.00
CA ASP A 10 11.08 -0.72 28.78
C ASP A 10 10.55 -1.55 27.61
N SER A 11 9.36 -1.20 27.18
CA SER A 11 8.68 -1.84 26.06
C SER A 11 9.38 -1.34 24.81
N GLY A 12 10.24 -2.18 24.22
CA GLY A 12 11.06 -1.82 23.06
C GLY A 12 10.30 -0.98 22.02
N GLY A 13 10.84 0.18 21.72
CA GLY A 13 10.34 1.14 20.75
C GLY A 13 10.78 0.84 19.31
N ILE A 14 10.12 1.51 18.37
CA ILE A 14 10.51 1.54 16.96
C ILE A 14 10.48 3.00 16.52
N GLU A 15 11.60 3.48 16.01
CA GLU A 15 11.73 4.83 15.45
C GLU A 15 11.82 4.80 13.93
N VAL A 16 11.32 5.84 13.28
CA VAL A 16 11.40 6.02 11.82
C VAL A 16 12.62 6.87 11.50
N ILE A 17 13.49 6.37 10.62
CA ILE A 17 14.67 7.10 10.16
C ILE A 17 14.34 7.79 8.84
N ILE A 18 14.33 9.12 8.83
CA ILE A 18 14.14 9.92 7.63
C ILE A 18 15.49 10.00 6.90
N GLN A 19 15.61 9.31 5.77
CA GLN A 19 16.79 9.35 4.90
C GLN A 19 16.78 10.64 4.06
N ASN A 20 17.95 11.25 3.86
CA ASN A 20 18.09 12.41 2.96
C ASN A 20 18.07 11.95 1.49
N GLU A 21 17.70 12.83 0.56
CA GLU A 21 17.57 12.58 -0.89
C GLU A 21 18.82 11.96 -1.56
N SER A 22 19.99 12.05 -0.94
CA SER A 22 21.26 11.48 -1.41
C SER A 22 21.48 10.01 -1.04
N ASP A 23 20.66 9.43 -0.16
CA ASP A 23 20.85 8.07 0.37
C ASP A 23 19.91 7.05 -0.31
N LYS A 24 20.54 6.16 -1.10
CA LYS A 24 20.10 4.81 -1.57
C LYS A 24 18.61 4.60 -1.87
N THR A 25 18.31 4.09 -3.07
CA THR A 25 16.95 3.63 -3.46
C THR A 25 16.40 2.61 -2.48
N ALA A 26 15.52 3.06 -1.58
CA ALA A 26 14.83 2.21 -0.63
C ALA A 26 14.12 1.07 -1.38
N PRO A 27 14.18 -0.17 -0.86
CA PRO A 27 13.54 -1.29 -1.51
C PRO A 27 12.02 -1.06 -1.54
N ARG A 28 11.38 -1.52 -2.60
CA ARG A 28 9.95 -1.27 -2.86
C ARG A 28 9.10 -2.47 -2.48
N CYS A 29 7.94 -2.19 -1.92
CA CYS A 29 6.84 -3.14 -1.78
C CYS A 29 5.72 -2.81 -2.80
N PRO A 30 4.63 -3.58 -2.87
CA PRO A 30 3.50 -3.27 -3.75
C PRO A 30 2.90 -1.86 -3.57
N HIS A 31 3.10 -1.26 -2.40
CA HIS A 31 2.54 0.05 -2.03
C HIS A 31 3.52 1.22 -2.26
N GLY A 32 4.74 0.95 -2.77
CA GLY A 32 5.75 1.97 -3.03
C GLY A 32 7.06 1.77 -2.25
N PRO A 33 7.92 2.81 -2.17
CA PRO A 33 9.14 2.77 -1.38
C PRO A 33 8.86 2.45 0.10
N ALA A 34 9.63 1.52 0.66
CA ALA A 34 9.60 1.21 2.08
C ALA A 34 10.26 2.32 2.91
N LEU A 35 9.86 2.45 4.17
CA LEU A 35 10.53 3.33 5.14
C LEU A 35 11.58 2.55 5.92
N LEU A 36 12.64 3.24 6.33
CA LEU A 36 13.66 2.73 7.22
C LEU A 36 13.22 2.95 8.67
N PHE A 37 13.33 1.91 9.48
CA PHE A 37 13.04 1.92 10.90
C PHE A 37 14.26 1.45 11.68
N GLU A 38 14.39 1.92 12.91
CA GLU A 38 15.39 1.47 13.89
C GLU A 38 14.65 0.92 15.12
N LYS A 39 15.11 -0.21 15.65
CA LYS A 39 14.61 -0.72 16.92
C LYS A 39 15.29 0.04 18.05
N THR A 40 14.49 0.65 18.91
CA THR A 40 14.98 1.36 20.11
C THR A 40 14.57 0.56 21.34
N GLY A 41 15.43 0.48 22.36
CA GLY A 41 15.13 -0.24 23.61
C GLY A 41 15.92 -1.54 23.78
N ASN A 42 15.89 -2.05 25.00
CA ASN A 42 16.88 -3.00 25.50
C ASN A 42 16.67 -4.43 24.92
N GLY A 43 17.43 -4.80 23.89
CA GLY A 43 17.38 -6.14 23.31
C GLY A 43 18.51 -6.43 22.31
N GLU A 44 18.65 -7.69 21.87
CA GLU A 44 19.72 -8.12 20.95
C GLU A 44 19.70 -7.38 19.59
N GLU A 45 18.53 -6.84 19.21
CA GLU A 45 18.34 -6.12 17.95
C GLU A 45 18.25 -4.60 18.14
N GLU A 46 18.61 -4.07 19.32
CA GLU A 46 18.70 -2.63 19.58
C GLU A 46 19.66 -1.95 18.58
N GLY A 47 19.24 -0.79 18.05
CA GLY A 47 19.98 -0.04 17.03
C GLY A 47 19.97 -0.70 15.65
N ARG A 48 19.38 -1.90 15.50
CA ARG A 48 19.33 -2.58 14.21
C ARG A 48 18.21 -1.99 13.34
N ARG A 49 18.54 -1.75 12.08
CA ARG A 49 17.67 -1.06 11.12
C ARG A 49 17.03 -1.98 10.11
N PHE A 50 15.78 -1.74 9.77
CA PHE A 50 15.03 -2.54 8.81
C PHE A 50 14.09 -1.69 7.96
N TYR A 51 13.78 -2.18 6.76
CA TYR A 51 12.78 -1.60 5.87
C TYR A 51 11.43 -2.31 6.05
N ALA A 52 10.35 -1.54 6.17
CA ALA A 52 8.98 -2.02 6.20
C ALA A 52 8.03 -1.13 5.38
N CYS A 53 6.83 -1.64 5.10
CA CYS A 53 5.83 -0.94 4.30
C CYS A 53 5.46 0.42 4.92
N SER A 54 5.41 1.47 4.09
CA SER A 54 5.03 2.82 4.49
C SER A 54 3.51 3.01 4.63
N ALA A 55 2.72 2.28 3.84
CA ALA A 55 1.26 2.42 3.78
C ALA A 55 0.51 1.43 4.69
N CYS A 56 1.08 0.27 4.98
CA CYS A 56 0.41 -0.81 5.71
C CYS A 56 1.21 -1.17 6.96
N ARG A 57 0.65 -0.91 8.15
CA ARG A 57 1.27 -1.26 9.44
C ARG A 57 1.07 -2.72 9.81
N ASP A 58 -0.07 -3.32 9.44
CA ASP A 58 -0.32 -4.74 9.66
C ASP A 58 0.40 -5.58 8.59
N ARG A 59 1.17 -6.59 9.05
CA ARG A 59 1.91 -7.52 8.20
C ARG A 59 1.00 -8.43 7.37
N LYS A 60 -0.28 -8.55 7.73
CA LYS A 60 -1.29 -9.27 6.95
C LYS A 60 -1.60 -8.57 5.62
N ASP A 61 -1.60 -7.24 5.63
CA ASP A 61 -1.88 -6.42 4.44
C ASP A 61 -0.62 -6.24 3.59
N CYS A 62 0.55 -6.13 4.22
CA CYS A 62 1.84 -6.16 3.54
C CYS A 62 2.91 -6.79 4.42
N ASN A 63 3.39 -7.98 4.03
CA ASN A 63 4.41 -8.72 4.77
C ASN A 63 5.85 -8.30 4.43
N PHE A 64 6.03 -7.17 3.74
CA PHE A 64 7.34 -6.70 3.32
C PHE A 64 8.22 -6.40 4.53
N PHE A 65 9.39 -7.03 4.56
CA PHE A 65 10.42 -6.81 5.56
C PHE A 65 11.81 -7.10 4.96
N GLN A 66 12.80 -6.30 5.33
CA GLN A 66 14.20 -6.51 4.95
C GLN A 66 15.10 -5.80 5.95
N TRP A 67 16.15 -6.47 6.45
CA TRP A 67 17.14 -5.77 7.26
C TRP A 67 17.99 -4.83 6.40
N ALA A 68 18.35 -3.66 6.92
CA ALA A 68 19.05 -2.63 6.15
C ALA A 68 20.48 -3.05 5.73
N ASP A 69 21.09 -3.95 6.51
CA ASP A 69 22.40 -4.56 6.28
C ASP A 69 22.33 -5.89 5.49
N GLU A 70 21.13 -6.39 5.20
CA GLU A 70 20.93 -7.65 4.48
C GLU A 70 21.33 -7.53 3.00
N LYS A 71 22.27 -8.38 2.57
CA LYS A 71 22.57 -8.57 1.14
C LYS A 71 21.54 -9.52 0.53
N ILE A 72 20.70 -8.98 -0.35
CA ILE A 72 19.65 -9.75 -1.03
C ILE A 72 20.22 -10.40 -2.30
N SER A 73 19.93 -11.68 -2.52
CA SER A 73 20.27 -12.36 -3.77
C SER A 73 19.44 -11.84 -4.94
N GLU A 74 19.99 -11.94 -6.15
CA GLU A 74 19.29 -11.55 -7.38
C GLU A 74 17.95 -12.29 -7.52
N ALA A 75 17.91 -13.60 -7.22
CA ALA A 75 16.67 -14.38 -7.25
C ALA A 75 15.57 -13.81 -6.33
N ARG A 76 15.93 -13.33 -5.13
CA ARG A 76 14.96 -12.73 -4.19
C ARG A 76 14.53 -11.34 -4.63
N MET A 77 15.41 -10.57 -5.28
CA MET A 77 15.06 -9.29 -5.91
C MET A 77 14.03 -9.49 -7.02
N LEU A 78 14.29 -10.43 -7.95
CA LEU A 78 13.40 -10.73 -9.07
C LEU A 78 12.03 -11.25 -8.61
N ALA A 79 12.01 -12.18 -7.64
CA ALA A 79 10.76 -12.68 -7.08
C ALA A 79 9.92 -11.56 -6.42
N ARG A 80 10.59 -10.59 -5.78
CA ARG A 80 9.93 -9.41 -5.22
C ARG A 80 9.38 -8.49 -6.29
N GLU A 81 10.15 -8.22 -7.35
CA GLU A 81 9.69 -7.38 -8.46
C GLU A 81 8.48 -8.00 -9.17
N GLU A 82 8.51 -9.30 -9.41
CA GLU A 82 7.38 -10.04 -9.97
C GLU A 82 6.15 -9.96 -9.06
N HIS A 83 6.32 -10.18 -7.75
CA HIS A 83 5.24 -10.02 -6.78
C HIS A 83 4.67 -8.60 -6.81
N ASN A 84 5.53 -7.58 -6.73
CA ASN A 84 5.12 -6.17 -6.78
C ASN A 84 4.34 -5.87 -8.07
N ARG A 85 4.81 -6.36 -9.22
CA ARG A 85 4.14 -6.20 -10.52
C ARG A 85 2.77 -6.85 -10.54
N SER A 86 2.62 -8.04 -9.95
CA SER A 86 1.32 -8.74 -9.87
C SER A 86 0.26 -8.02 -9.03
N LYS A 87 0.71 -7.14 -8.13
CA LYS A 87 -0.14 -6.35 -7.24
C LYS A 87 -0.37 -4.92 -7.73
N MET A 88 0.21 -4.54 -8.86
CA MET A 88 -0.03 -3.22 -9.46
C MET A 88 -1.50 -3.09 -9.88
N PRO A 89 -2.09 -1.89 -9.72
CA PRO A 89 -3.41 -1.60 -10.25
C PRO A 89 -3.46 -1.87 -11.77
N LEU A 90 -4.63 -2.30 -12.25
CA LEU A 90 -4.84 -2.60 -13.68
C LEU A 90 -4.58 -1.39 -14.60
N PHE A 91 -4.85 -0.18 -14.11
CA PHE A 91 -4.59 1.06 -14.81
C PHE A 91 -3.69 1.95 -13.96
N SER A 92 -2.78 2.65 -14.61
CA SER A 92 -1.99 3.72 -14.01
C SER A 92 -2.86 4.89 -13.55
N HIS A 93 -2.33 5.71 -12.65
CA HIS A 93 -3.01 6.94 -12.23
C HIS A 93 -3.32 7.86 -13.42
N GLN A 94 -2.39 7.98 -14.37
CA GLN A 94 -2.59 8.79 -15.58
C GLN A 94 -3.76 8.27 -16.42
N GLU A 95 -3.82 6.96 -16.65
CA GLU A 95 -4.94 6.33 -17.37
C GLU A 95 -6.26 6.55 -16.63
N TYR A 96 -6.29 6.40 -15.29
CA TYR A 96 -7.49 6.71 -14.50
C TYR A 96 -7.93 8.16 -14.62
N CYS A 97 -6.99 9.12 -14.57
CA CYS A 97 -7.29 10.54 -14.69
C CYS A 97 -7.78 10.93 -16.09
N SER A 98 -7.32 10.25 -17.15
CA SER A 98 -7.76 10.51 -18.52
C SER A 98 -9.12 9.88 -18.86
N ARG A 99 -9.76 9.17 -17.92
CA ARG A 99 -11.06 8.53 -18.17
C ARG A 99 -12.18 9.56 -18.14
N GLU A 100 -12.75 9.80 -19.31
CA GLU A 100 -13.93 10.64 -19.54
C GLU A 100 -15.25 10.01 -19.04
N PHE A 101 -15.26 9.34 -17.89
CA PHE A 101 -16.45 8.66 -17.38
C PHE A 101 -17.55 9.65 -16.98
N VAL A 102 -17.17 10.78 -16.40
CA VAL A 102 -18.11 11.79 -15.88
C VAL A 102 -18.90 12.46 -17.00
N SER A 103 -18.34 12.57 -18.21
CA SER A 103 -18.99 13.18 -19.36
C SER A 103 -19.98 12.25 -20.07
N LEU A 104 -19.96 10.93 -19.80
CA LEU A 104 -20.90 9.98 -20.40
C LEU A 104 -22.37 10.22 -20.02
N PRO A 105 -23.35 9.87 -20.87
CA PRO A 105 -24.76 9.78 -20.50
C PRO A 105 -25.01 8.82 -19.33
N LEU A 106 -26.04 9.08 -18.52
CA LEU A 106 -26.33 8.30 -17.31
C LEU A 106 -26.55 6.80 -17.62
N GLU A 107 -27.13 6.50 -18.77
CA GLU A 107 -27.44 5.16 -19.25
C GLU A 107 -26.18 4.33 -19.53
N GLN A 108 -25.06 5.02 -19.78
CA GLN A 108 -23.76 4.43 -20.09
C GLN A 108 -22.82 4.39 -18.89
N ARG A 109 -23.15 5.07 -17.78
CA ARG A 109 -22.36 5.08 -16.55
C ARG A 109 -22.59 3.81 -15.73
N ARG A 110 -21.66 2.86 -15.86
CA ARG A 110 -21.70 1.58 -15.14
C ARG A 110 -20.53 1.46 -14.16
N PHE A 111 -20.78 0.88 -13.00
CA PHE A 111 -19.76 0.48 -12.04
C PHE A 111 -19.91 -0.99 -11.71
N CYS A 112 -18.82 -1.74 -11.80
CA CYS A 112 -18.80 -3.11 -11.36
C CYS A 112 -18.43 -3.15 -9.87
N VAL A 113 -19.31 -3.71 -9.03
CA VAL A 113 -19.05 -3.87 -7.59
C VAL A 113 -17.97 -4.91 -7.33
N ASP A 114 -17.92 -5.99 -8.11
CA ASP A 114 -16.92 -7.05 -7.89
C ASP A 114 -15.51 -6.58 -8.28
N CYS A 115 -15.40 -5.85 -9.38
CA CYS A 115 -14.12 -5.29 -9.83
C CYS A 115 -13.77 -3.96 -9.15
N GLN A 116 -14.73 -3.28 -8.50
CA GLN A 116 -14.60 -1.92 -8.00
C GLN A 116 -14.14 -0.92 -9.09
N LEU A 117 -14.61 -1.10 -10.34
CA LEU A 117 -14.19 -0.30 -11.49
C LEU A 117 -15.36 0.43 -12.15
N LEU A 118 -15.09 1.67 -12.57
CA LEU A 118 -15.92 2.41 -13.51
C LEU A 118 -15.72 1.85 -14.92
N ILE A 119 -16.79 1.41 -15.57
CA ILE A 119 -16.72 0.71 -16.86
C ILE A 119 -17.10 1.67 -17.98
N LEU A 120 -16.18 1.92 -18.91
CA LEU A 120 -16.47 2.68 -20.14
C LEU A 120 -17.23 1.81 -21.15
N PRO A 121 -17.97 2.40 -22.11
CA PRO A 121 -18.79 1.64 -23.08
C PRO A 121 -18.02 0.56 -23.85
N GLY A 122 -16.74 0.77 -24.17
CA GLY A 122 -15.89 -0.20 -24.87
C GLY A 122 -15.26 -1.29 -23.99
N GLU A 123 -15.44 -1.20 -22.67
CA GLU A 123 -14.77 -2.08 -21.71
C GLU A 123 -15.68 -3.14 -21.10
N SER A 124 -16.96 -3.15 -21.48
CA SER A 124 -17.96 -4.07 -20.93
C SER A 124 -17.59 -5.54 -21.12
N GLN A 125 -16.82 -5.87 -22.15
CA GLN A 125 -16.33 -7.21 -22.44
C GLN A 125 -15.22 -7.69 -21.48
N PHE A 126 -14.49 -6.76 -20.85
CA PHE A 126 -13.39 -7.09 -19.94
C PHE A 126 -13.86 -7.36 -18.51
N CYS A 127 -15.13 -7.09 -18.22
CA CYS A 127 -15.77 -7.42 -16.96
C CYS A 127 -16.75 -8.58 -17.18
N LEU A 128 -16.33 -9.79 -16.80
CA LEU A 128 -17.12 -11.03 -16.94
C LEU A 128 -18.49 -10.99 -16.20
N LEU A 129 -18.71 -9.97 -15.35
CA LEU A 129 -19.89 -9.82 -14.48
C LEU A 129 -20.72 -8.56 -14.80
N THR A 130 -20.62 -8.01 -16.02
CA THR A 130 -21.42 -6.82 -16.42
C THR A 130 -22.93 -6.96 -16.26
N ALA A 131 -23.46 -8.18 -16.09
CA ALA A 131 -24.88 -8.46 -15.90
C ALA A 131 -25.50 -7.89 -14.60
N ARG A 132 -24.70 -7.41 -13.63
CA ARG A 132 -25.21 -6.90 -12.34
C ARG A 132 -24.72 -5.50 -11.96
N ALA A 133 -24.17 -4.72 -12.90
CA ALA A 133 -23.67 -3.38 -12.60
C ALA A 133 -24.84 -2.37 -12.44
N PRO A 134 -25.08 -1.81 -11.24
CA PRO A 134 -26.10 -0.78 -11.05
C PRO A 134 -25.73 0.50 -11.81
N LYS A 135 -26.74 1.26 -12.26
CA LYS A 135 -26.54 2.57 -12.89
C LYS A 135 -25.94 3.54 -11.86
N VAL A 136 -24.86 4.23 -12.22
CA VAL A 136 -24.17 5.15 -11.31
C VAL A 136 -24.58 6.58 -11.60
N THR A 137 -25.29 7.21 -10.65
CA THR A 137 -25.60 8.64 -10.72
C THR A 137 -24.42 9.48 -10.24
N GLN A 138 -24.33 10.76 -10.64
CA GLN A 138 -23.29 11.68 -10.15
C GLN A 138 -23.29 11.82 -8.62
N ARG A 139 -24.43 11.57 -7.96
CA ARG A 139 -24.57 11.63 -6.49
C ARG A 139 -23.88 10.45 -5.80
N CYS A 140 -23.77 9.30 -6.47
CA CYS A 140 -23.04 8.12 -5.96
C CYS A 140 -21.52 8.35 -5.94
N PHE A 141 -20.97 9.11 -6.90
CA PHE A 141 -19.54 9.42 -6.97
C PHE A 141 -19.01 10.27 -5.81
N LYS A 142 -19.84 11.18 -5.28
CA LYS A 142 -19.42 12.17 -4.29
C LYS A 142 -19.52 11.68 -2.84
N ARG A 143 -19.94 10.43 -2.59
CA ARG A 143 -20.20 9.91 -1.23
C ARG A 143 -18.97 9.28 -0.53
N VAL A 144 -17.76 9.47 -1.05
CA VAL A 144 -16.49 9.05 -0.41
C VAL A 144 -15.63 10.28 -0.06
N ARG A 145 -16.20 11.25 0.65
CA ARG A 145 -15.47 12.44 1.14
C ARG A 145 -15.66 12.77 2.61
N HIS A 146 -16.35 11.94 3.39
CA HIS A 146 -16.63 12.20 4.81
C HIS A 146 -16.30 11.00 5.71
N SER A 147 -15.15 10.37 5.48
CA SER A 147 -14.57 9.41 6.43
C SER A 147 -13.05 9.46 6.31
N PHE A 148 -12.50 10.64 6.62
CA PHE A 148 -11.13 10.87 7.07
C PHE A 148 -11.21 12.01 8.09
#